data_AF-A0A4Y4G5M6-F1
#
_entry.id   AF-A0A4Y4G5M6-F1
#
_cell.length_a   1.000
_cell.length_b   1.000
_cell.length_c   1.000
_cell.angle_alpha   90.00
_cell.angle_beta   90.00
_cell.angle_gamma   90.00
#
_symmetry.space_group_name_H-M   'P 1'
#
loop_
_entity.id
_entity.type
_entity.pdbx_description
1 polymer ?
#
loop_
_entity_poly.entity_id
_entity_poly.type
_entity_poly.pdbx_seq_one_letter_code
_entity_poly.pdbx_strand_id
1 'polypeptide(L)' 'MAEKTRFKGTILGKELTVTASESQAHMKAVFDLVNSQLEQMQLAAPKLDENQLLTLLAINAISDQLNMQVEKDKNK' A
#
# COMPACT_ATOMS: atom_id res chain seq x y z
N MET A 1 25.97 -1.55 -4.98
CA MET A 1 24.80 -0.75 -4.51
C MET A 1 23.61 -1.24 -5.32
N ALA A 2 22.48 -1.60 -4.69
CA ALA A 2 21.29 -1.97 -5.46
C ALA A 2 20.80 -0.74 -6.24
N GLU A 3 20.65 -0.86 -7.56
CA GLU A 3 20.12 0.22 -8.40
C GLU A 3 18.65 0.45 -8.03
N LYS A 4 18.35 1.66 -7.53
CA LYS A 4 16.99 2.07 -7.22
C LYS A 4 16.36 2.70 -8.44
N THR A 5 15.16 2.27 -8.78
CA THR A 5 14.39 2.82 -9.90
C THR A 5 13.26 3.70 -9.38
N ARG A 6 12.93 4.77 -10.11
CA ARG A 6 11.76 5.61 -9.83
C ARG A 6 10.52 5.03 -10.51
N PHE A 7 9.46 4.87 -9.75
CA PHE A 7 8.16 4.38 -10.18
C PHE A 7 7.13 5.48 -10.03
N LYS A 8 6.33 5.69 -11.05
CA LYS A 8 5.19 6.61 -11.02
C LYS A 8 3.90 5.81 -11.01
N GLY A 9 2.92 6.27 -10.25
CA GLY A 9 1.58 5.71 -10.22
C GLY A 9 0.57 6.70 -9.65
N THR A 10 -0.71 6.37 -9.72
CA THR A 10 -1.80 7.24 -9.27
C THR A 10 -2.54 6.59 -8.12
N ILE A 11 -2.71 7.33 -7.01
CA ILE A 11 -3.50 6.93 -5.84
C ILE A 11 -4.50 8.06 -5.56
N LEU A 12 -5.80 7.74 -5.47
CA LEU A 12 -6.87 8.75 -5.28
C LEU A 12 -6.78 9.93 -6.26
N GLY A 13 -6.49 9.65 -7.54
CA GLY A 13 -6.33 10.67 -8.58
C GLY A 13 -5.05 11.52 -8.48
N LYS A 14 -4.19 11.29 -7.49
CA LYS A 14 -2.92 12.03 -7.30
C LYS A 14 -1.76 11.21 -7.86
N GLU A 15 -0.94 11.82 -8.72
CA GLU A 15 0.30 11.21 -9.21
C GLU A 15 1.35 11.20 -8.10
N LEU A 16 1.94 10.04 -7.84
CA LEU A 16 2.96 9.80 -6.84
C LEU A 16 4.19 9.18 -7.50
N THR A 17 5.38 9.55 -7.00
CA THR A 17 6.65 8.95 -7.41
C THR A 17 7.32 8.26 -6.23
N VAL A 18 7.61 6.97 -6.35
CA VAL A 18 8.27 6.14 -5.33
C VAL A 18 9.61 5.67 -5.87
N THR A 19 10.65 5.69 -5.05
CA THR A 19 11.97 5.14 -5.41
C THR A 19 12.18 3.81 -4.70
N ALA A 20 12.33 2.73 -5.46
CA ALA A 20 12.32 1.36 -4.94
C ALA A 20 13.42 0.51 -5.60
N SER A 21 13.87 -0.54 -4.91
CA SER A 21 14.80 -1.56 -5.45
C SER A 21 14.08 -2.73 -6.14
N GLU A 22 12.76 -2.77 -5.97
CA GLU A 22 11.86 -3.81 -6.45
C GLU A 22 11.65 -3.68 -7.97
N SER A 23 11.19 -4.76 -8.60
CA SER A 23 10.91 -4.76 -10.03
C SER A 23 9.69 -3.89 -10.36
N GLN A 24 9.60 -3.44 -11.61
CA GLN A 24 8.43 -2.70 -12.09
C GLN A 24 7.12 -3.48 -11.95
N ALA A 25 7.15 -4.79 -12.19
CA ALA A 25 5.98 -5.65 -12.02
C ALA A 25 5.53 -5.71 -10.55
N HIS A 26 6.49 -5.81 -9.62
CA HIS A 26 6.21 -5.78 -8.18
C HIS A 26 5.56 -4.44 -7.80
N MET A 27 6.17 -3.32 -8.18
CA MET A 27 5.65 -2.00 -7.82
C MET A 27 4.28 -1.74 -8.46
N LYS A 28 4.05 -2.18 -9.71
CA LYS A 28 2.72 -2.11 -10.31
C LYS A 28 1.68 -2.85 -9.46
N ALA A 29 2.00 -4.08 -9.03
CA ALA A 29 1.10 -4.84 -8.16
C ALA A 29 0.83 -4.15 -6.82
N VAL A 30 1.83 -3.47 -6.24
CA VAL A 30 1.64 -2.65 -5.03
C VAL A 30 0.65 -1.51 -5.26
N PHE A 31 0.80 -0.74 -6.36
CA PHE A 31 -0.15 0.34 -6.69
C PHE A 31 -1.56 -0.20 -6.95
N ASP A 32 -1.68 -1.33 -7.66
CA ASP A 32 -2.97 -1.97 -7.94
C ASP A 32 -3.66 -2.42 -6.63
N LEU A 33 -2.91 -3.01 -5.70
CA LEU A 33 -3.42 -3.45 -4.39
C LEU A 33 -3.89 -2.27 -3.53
N VAL A 34 -3.09 -1.19 -3.48
CA VAL A 34 -3.44 0.03 -2.74
C VAL A 34 -4.74 0.63 -3.28
N ASN A 35 -4.87 0.78 -4.60
CA ASN A 35 -6.08 1.32 -5.21
C ASN A 35 -7.30 0.44 -4.94
N SER A 36 -7.15 -0.88 -5.03
CA SER A 36 -8.24 -1.82 -4.74
C SER A 36 -8.72 -1.72 -3.28
N GLN A 37 -7.80 -1.63 -2.31
CA GLN A 37 -8.18 -1.43 -0.91
C GLN A 37 -8.89 -0.10 -0.70
N LEU A 38 -8.39 0.99 -1.31
CA LEU A 38 -9.00 2.31 -1.18
C LEU A 38 -10.40 2.36 -1.78
N GLU A 39 -10.65 1.73 -2.93
CA GLU A 39 -12.01 1.59 -3.49
C GLU A 39 -12.95 0.87 -2.52
N GLN A 40 -12.51 -0.25 -1.94
CA GLN A 40 -13.32 -0.99 -0.95
C GLN A 40 -13.61 -0.14 0.29
N MET A 41 -12.62 0.62 0.77
CA MET A 41 -12.77 1.49 1.93
C MET A 41 -13.72 2.67 1.64
N GLN A 42 -13.69 3.25 0.44
CA GLN A 42 -14.64 4.28 0.04
C GLN A 42 -16.07 3.77 0.02
N LEU A 43 -16.29 2.54 -0.45
CA LEU A 43 -17.61 1.91 -0.45
C LEU A 43 -18.10 1.60 0.98
N ALA A 44 -17.20 1.10 1.83
CA ALA A 44 -17.54 0.75 3.22
C ALA A 44 -17.71 1.96 4.14
N ALA A 45 -16.99 3.05 3.88
CA ALA A 45 -16.93 4.23 4.73
C ALA A 45 -17.03 5.53 3.91
N PRO A 46 -18.16 5.79 3.23
CA PRO A 46 -18.31 6.91 2.29
C PRO A 46 -18.27 8.30 2.94
N LYS A 47 -18.28 8.37 4.28
CA LYS A 47 -18.19 9.63 5.04
C LYS A 47 -16.75 10.06 5.33
N LEU A 48 -15.77 9.17 5.11
CA LEU A 48 -14.36 9.48 5.36
C LEU A 48 -13.78 10.29 4.21
N ASP A 49 -12.96 11.27 4.55
CA ASP A 49 -12.17 11.99 3.55
C ASP A 49 -10.95 11.18 3.09
N GLU A 50 -10.29 11.64 2.03
CA GLU A 50 -9.11 10.98 1.47
C GLU A 50 -7.98 10.79 2.48
N ASN A 51 -7.74 11.76 3.37
CA ASN A 51 -6.66 11.67 4.36
C ASN A 51 -7.00 10.62 5.43
N GLN A 52 -8.25 10.55 5.86
CA GLN A 52 -8.74 9.53 6.79
C GLN A 52 -8.63 8.14 6.16
N LEU A 53 -9.00 7.99 4.89
CA LEU A 53 -8.85 6.72 4.15
C LEU A 53 -7.39 6.30 4.03
N LEU A 54 -6.48 7.22 3.66
CA LEU A 54 -5.04 6.94 3.59
C LEU A 54 -4.46 6.58 4.97
N THR A 55 -4.93 7.24 6.04
CA THR A 55 -4.51 6.93 7.41
C THR A 55 -4.96 5.52 7.81
N LEU A 56 -6.21 5.16 7.52
CA LEU A 56 -6.75 3.84 7.82
C LEU A 56 -6.04 2.74 7.00
N LEU A 57 -5.71 3.02 5.75
CA LEU A 57 -4.93 2.11 4.90
C LEU A 57 -3.55 1.84 5.52
N ALA A 58 -2.85 2.89 5.97
CA ALA A 58 -1.55 2.76 6.60
C ALA A 58 -1.62 1.95 7.91
N ILE A 59 -2.64 2.19 8.74
CA ILE A 59 -2.87 1.42 9.97
C ILE A 59 -3.10 -0.05 9.64
N ASN A 60 -3.95 -0.36 8.66
CA ASN A 60 -4.24 -1.73 8.25
C ASN A 60 -2.97 -2.43 7.74
N ALA A 61 -2.19 -1.76 6.89
CA ALA A 61 -0.94 -2.32 6.36
C ALA A 61 0.09 -2.62 7.48
N ILE A 62 0.22 -1.74 8.48
CA ILE A 62 1.11 -1.97 9.63
C ILE A 62 0.58 -3.13 10.50
N SER A 63 -0.73 -3.23 10.71
CA SER A 63 -1.35 -4.34 11.42
C SER A 63 -1.07 -5.68 10.73
N ASP A 64 -1.23 -5.74 9.41
CA ASP A 64 -0.94 -6.93 8.61
C ASP A 64 0.55 -7.30 8.69
N GLN A 65 1.44 -6.32 8.62
CA GLN A 65 2.88 -6.55 8.80
C GLN A 65 3.20 -7.17 10.17
N LEU A 66 2.59 -6.68 11.24
CA LEU A 66 2.77 -7.23 12.59
C LEU A 66 2.24 -8.67 12.67
N ASN A 67 1.06 -8.93 12.12
CA ASN A 67 0.49 -10.28 12.06
C ASN A 67 1.41 -11.24 11.29
N MET A 68 1.93 -10.83 10.14
CA MET A 68 2.88 -11.62 9.35
C MET A 68 4.18 -11.90 10.11
N GLN A 69 4.65 -10.95 10.93
CA GLN A 69 5.83 -11.16 11.77
C GLN A 69 5.57 -12.20 12.86
N VAL A 70 4.44 -12.09 13.55
CA VAL A 70 4.01 -13.07 14.56
C VAL A 70 3.92 -14.48 13.97
N GLU A 71 3.31 -14.63 12.79
CA GLU A 71 3.19 -15.93 12.12
C GLU A 71 4.55 -16.49 11.67
N LYS A 72 5.49 -15.65 11.27
CA LYS A 72 6.87 -16.09 10.97
C LYS A 72 7.61 -16.56 12.22
N ASP A 73 7.40 -15.90 13.36
CA ASP A 73 8.07 -16.24 14.61
C ASP A 73 7.49 -17.47 15.30
N LYS A 74 6.19 -17.76 15.12
CA LYS A 74 5.56 -19.03 15.56
C LYS A 74 6.06 -20.27 14.79
N ASN A 75 6.49 -20.07 13.55
CA ASN A 75 6.94 -21.14 12.65
C ASN A 75 8.47 -21.33 12.64
N LYS A 76 9.18 -20.68 13.59
CA LYS A 76 10.59 -20.92 13.90
C LYS A 76 10.72 -21.84 15.10
#